data_AF-A0A2V8SCC5-F1
#
_entry.id   AF-A0A2V8SCC5-F1
#
_cell.length_a   1.000
_cell.length_b   1.000
_cell.length_c   1.000
_cell.angle_alpha   90.00
_cell.angle_beta   90.00
_cell.angle_gamma   90.00
#
_symmetry.space_group_name_H-M   'P 1'
#
loop_
_entity.id
_entity.type
_entity.pdbx_description
1 polymer ?
#
loop_
_entity_poly.entity_id
_entity_poly.type
_entity_poly.pdbx_seq_one_letter_code
_entity_poly.pdbx_strand_id
1 'polypeptide(L)' 'MVVLKTSPGLAHALGVALDKAALEEVVGTVAGDDTLFAAAPDPSRARALERRLRGLVGRR' A
#
# COMPACT_ATOMS: atom_id res chain seq x y z
N MET A 1 1.19 -5.92 -7.90
CA MET A 1 0.44 -4.74 -7.42
C MET A 1 -0.38 -5.14 -6.21
N VAL A 2 -0.47 -4.27 -5.21
CA VAL A 2 -1.35 -4.42 -4.03
C VAL A 2 -2.34 -3.26 -4.04
N VAL A 3 -3.62 -3.55 -3.80
CA VAL A 3 -4.67 -2.53 -3.73
C VAL A 3 -5.08 -2.35 -2.28
N LEU A 4 -5.07 -1.11 -1.81
CA LEU A 4 -5.38 -0.73 -0.44
C LEU A 4 -6.65 0.10 -0.43
N LYS A 5 -7.58 -0.26 0.45
CA LYS A 5 -8.80 0.50 0.71
C LYS A 5 -8.62 1.34 1.97
N THR A 6 -9.15 2.55 1.93
CA THR A 6 -9.15 3.51 3.03
C THR A 6 -10.57 4.01 3.27
N SER A 7 -10.80 4.77 4.35
CA SER A 7 -12.03 5.57 4.45
C SER A 7 -12.06 6.61 3.31
N PRO A 8 -13.25 7.12 2.92
CA PRO A 8 -13.37 8.14 1.88
C PRO A 8 -12.44 9.34 2.11
N GLY A 9 -11.79 9.82 1.05
CA GLY A 9 -10.84 10.93 1.08
C GLY A 9 -9.47 10.66 1.70
N LEU A 10 -9.15 9.45 2.16
CA LEU A 10 -7.90 9.16 2.88
C LEU A 10 -6.80 8.49 2.04
N ALA A 11 -7.06 8.11 0.78
CA ALA A 11 -6.07 7.35 0.01
C ALA A 11 -4.78 8.13 -0.23
N HIS A 12 -4.86 9.44 -0.47
CA HIS A 12 -3.66 10.28 -0.63
C HIS A 12 -2.83 10.36 0.66
N ALA A 13 -3.47 10.48 1.83
CA ALA A 13 -2.76 10.50 3.11
C ALA A 13 -2.02 9.18 3.37
N LEU A 14 -2.64 8.05 3.01
CA LEU A 14 -1.98 6.75 3.05
C LEU A 14 -0.81 6.66 2.07
N GLY A 15 -0.95 7.21 0.87
CA GLY A 15 0.14 7.27 -0.12
C GLY A 15 1.37 7.99 0.41
N VAL A 16 1.19 9.18 0.97
CA VAL A 16 2.28 9.94 1.60
C VAL A 16 2.94 9.15 2.73
N ALA A 17 2.16 8.41 3.53
CA ALA A 17 2.71 7.57 4.60
C ALA A 17 3.52 6.39 4.05
N LEU A 18 3.06 5.74 2.98
CA LEU A 18 3.77 4.64 2.31
C LEU A 18 5.06 5.13 1.64
N ASP A 19 5.02 6.26 0.94
CA ASP A 19 6.19 6.84 0.30
C ASP A 19 7.28 7.18 1.33
N LYS A 20 6.89 7.75 2.48
CA LYS A 20 7.80 8.01 3.60
C LYS A 20 8.35 6.75 4.26
N ALA A 21 7.61 5.65 4.22
CA ALA A 21 8.03 4.39 4.82
C ALA A 21 9.12 3.67 3.99
N ALA A 22 9.36 4.11 2.74
CA ALA A 22 10.42 3.61 1.85
C ALA A 22 10.50 2.07 1.81
N LEU A 23 9.34 1.43 1.66
CA LEU A 23 9.24 -0.03 1.63
C LEU A 23 9.90 -0.56 0.35
N GLU A 24 10.91 -1.44 0.47
CA GLU A 24 11.62 -2.01 -0.68
C GLU A 24 10.71 -2.74 -1.68
N GLU A 25 9.55 -3.22 -1.22
CA GLU A 25 8.59 -3.91 -2.07
C GLU A 25 7.76 -2.96 -2.95
N VAL A 26 7.81 -1.64 -2.71
CA VAL A 26 7.03 -0.61 -3.40
C VAL A 26 7.91 0.15 -4.39
N VAL A 27 7.57 0.07 -5.67
CA VAL A 27 8.16 0.90 -6.74
C VAL A 27 7.58 2.31 -6.73
N GLY A 28 6.30 2.42 -6.40
CA GLY A 28 5.58 3.69 -6.33
C GLY A 28 4.10 3.48 -6.01
N THR A 29 3.39 4.58 -5.78
CA THR A 29 1.96 4.58 -5.44
C THR A 29 1.13 5.46 -6.38
N VAL A 30 -0.13 5.10 -6.59
CA VAL A 30 -1.14 5.95 -7.24
C VAL A 30 -2.38 5.96 -6.35
N ALA A 31 -2.73 7.13 -5.83
CA ALA A 31 -3.89 7.32 -4.98
C ALA A 31 -5.08 7.90 -5.76
N GLY A 32 -6.27 7.36 -5.51
CA GLY A 32 -7.55 7.99 -5.82
C GLY A 32 -8.16 8.63 -4.57
N ASP A 33 -9.47 8.51 -4.39
CA ASP A 33 -10.19 9.02 -3.21
C ASP A 33 -10.09 8.06 -2.00
N ASP A 34 -10.61 6.84 -2.16
CA ASP A 34 -10.71 5.83 -1.10
C ASP A 34 -9.86 4.57 -1.38
N THR A 35 -9.10 4.60 -2.48
CA THR A 35 -8.33 3.48 -3.00
C THR A 35 -6.93 3.92 -3.40
N LEU A 36 -5.92 3.15 -3.01
CA LEU A 36 -4.53 3.34 -3.43
C LEU A 36 -3.99 2.08 -4.07
N PHE A 37 -3.29 2.23 -5.19
CA PHE A 37 -2.53 1.17 -5.84
C PHE A 37 -1.06 1.31 -5.47
N ALA A 38 -0.49 0.27 -4.87
CA ALA A 38 0.94 0.15 -4.62
C ALA A 38 1.55 -0.77 -5.68
N ALA A 39 2.37 -0.19 -6.56
CA ALA A 39 3.10 -0.93 -7.57
C ALA A 39 4.29 -1.65 -6.90
N ALA A 40 4.46 -2.93 -7.24
CA ALA A 40 5.59 -3.75 -6.80
C ALA A 40 6.30 -4.26 -8.04
N PRO A 41 7.62 -4.51 -7.99
CA PRO A 41 8.41 -4.81 -9.19
C PRO A 41 8.04 -6.17 -9.82
N ASP A 42 7.52 -7.10 -9.02
CA ASP A 42 7.13 -8.44 -9.47
C ASP A 42 6.03 -9.04 -8.56
N PRO A 43 5.39 -10.15 -8.98
CA PRO A 43 4.35 -10.80 -8.19
C PRO A 43 4.80 -11.34 -6.82
N SER A 44 6.07 -11.73 -6.67
CA SER A 44 6.63 -12.20 -5.39
C SER A 44 6.72 -11.06 -4.38
N ARG A 45 7.24 -9.90 -4.81
CA ARG A 45 7.32 -8.69 -4.00
C ARG A 45 5.94 -8.13 -3.66
N ALA A 46 4.97 -8.21 -4.58
CA ALA A 46 3.58 -7.86 -4.27
C ALA A 46 3.02 -8.72 -3.11
N ARG A 47 3.27 -10.03 -3.12
CA ARG A 47 2.85 -10.93 -2.02
C ARG A 47 3.58 -10.65 -0.70
N ALA A 48 4.86 -10.28 -0.76
CA ALA A 48 5.62 -9.88 0.41
C ALA A 48 5.05 -8.60 1.04
N LEU A 49 4.77 -7.59 0.21
CA LEU A 49 4.11 -6.35 0.63
C LEU A 49 2.75 -6.62 1.27
N GLU A 50 1.92 -7.43 0.65
CA GLU A 50 0.61 -7.81 1.21
C GLU A 50 0.75 -8.42 2.61
N ARG A 51 1.63 -9.41 2.78
CA ARG A 51 1.87 -10.06 4.08
C ARG A 51 2.35 -9.07 5.12
N ARG A 52 3.30 -8.19 4.75
CA ARG A 52 3.83 -7.15 5.63
C ARG A 52 2.71 -6.21 6.09
N LEU A 53 1.91 -5.68 5.17
CA LEU A 53 0.81 -4.76 5.47
C LEU A 53 -0.28 -5.44 6.33
N ARG A 54 -0.63 -6.71 6.04
CA ARG A 54 -1.54 -7.49 6.89
C ARG A 54 -1.02 -7.72 8.31
N GLY A 55 0.30 -7.77 8.50
CA GLY A 55 0.90 -7.86 9.83
C GLY A 55 0.82 -6.56 10.63
N LEU A 56 0.72 -5.41 9.96
CA LEU A 56 0.60 -4.09 10.60
C LEU A 56 -0.84 -3.73 10.97
N VAL A 57 -1.79 -4.16 10.14
CA VAL A 57 -3.22 -3.99 10.42
C VAL A 57 -3.63 -5.12 11.36
N GLY A 58 -3.61 -4.84 12.67
CA GLY A 58 -4.00 -5.81 13.70
C GLY A 58 -5.32 -6.50 13.35
N ARG A 59 -5.39 -7.81 13.56
CA ARG A 59 -6.61 -8.61 13.35
C ARG A 59 -7.74 -7.99 14.17
N ARG A 60 -8.69 -7.32 13.49
CA ARG A 60 -10.05 -7.19 14.01
C ARG A 60 -10.79 -8.49 13.74
#